data_AF-A0A3D0QKF3-F1
#
_entry.id   AF-A0A3D0QKF3-F1
#
_cell.length_a   1.000
_cell.length_b   1.000
_cell.length_c   1.000
_cell.angle_alpha   90.00
_cell.angle_beta   90.00
_cell.angle_gamma   90.00
#
_symmetry.space_group_name_H-M   'P 1'
#
loop_
_entity.id
_entity.type
_entity.pdbx_description
1 polymer ?
#
loop_
_entity_poly.entity_id
_entity_poly.type
_entity_poly.pdbx_seq_one_letter_code
_entity_poly.pdbx_strand_id
1 'polypeptide(L)'
;MSLTVAFWGCSKSGSDSSALQSSIDFSTPEAVRASGAFGVYEDGWVGVEGEVSLRNTAHVPLLWIEGTNVETKAGDESLRIRVLVADDTIEVLSIASPGDFRESILLSRAHSNLDTISLRLISSKSFVPSKLGTSKDDRILSFRLRKIELVPMAGSTASFPSSVTFPGKVDGDSNVQGIFSDGWMTDSATVTLYNPNGKKTLEIRGTVPGNVFKGPATLDLLWKGQLLLRQQVEENFRVHLLLPETVLKESRLKISLRPSGAFVPAMLNISNDTRRLSFQIESITLK
;
A
#
# COMPACT_ATOMS: atom_id res chain seq x y z
N MET A 1 -62.53 -6.11 -13.10
CA MET A 1 -61.98 -7.16 -12.21
C MET A 1 -60.63 -6.67 -11.72
N SER A 2 -60.60 -6.04 -10.54
CA SER A 2 -59.37 -5.61 -9.87
C SER A 2 -59.27 -6.41 -8.58
N LEU A 3 -58.16 -7.14 -8.41
CA LEU A 3 -57.85 -7.79 -7.14
C LEU A 3 -57.14 -6.78 -6.25
N THR A 4 -57.86 -6.30 -5.24
CA THR A 4 -57.30 -5.63 -4.07
C THR A 4 -56.77 -6.70 -3.13
N VAL A 5 -55.48 -6.68 -2.81
CA VAL A 5 -54.92 -7.44 -1.69
C VAL A 5 -54.40 -6.43 -0.68
N ALA A 6 -55.11 -6.33 0.45
CA ALA A 6 -54.66 -5.60 1.62
C ALA A 6 -53.70 -6.48 2.42
N PHE A 7 -52.53 -5.95 2.76
CA PHE A 7 -51.71 -6.46 3.85
C PHE A 7 -51.55 -5.35 4.88
N TRP A 8 -52.13 -5.57 6.06
CA TRP A 8 -51.89 -4.80 7.28
C TRP A 8 -50.93 -5.59 8.16
N GLY A 9 -49.93 -4.88 8.70
CA GLY A 9 -49.36 -5.16 10.02
C GLY A 9 -48.21 -6.17 10.09
N CYS A 10 -46.98 -5.66 10.03
CA CYS A 10 -46.07 -5.71 11.18
C CYS A 10 -44.86 -4.82 10.92
N SER A 11 -44.86 -3.61 11.47
CA SER A 11 -43.63 -2.82 11.58
C SER A 11 -42.74 -3.50 12.61
N LYS A 12 -41.71 -4.20 12.15
CA LYS A 12 -40.50 -4.37 12.94
C LYS A 12 -39.51 -3.33 12.44
N SER A 13 -39.44 -2.24 13.20
CA SER A 13 -38.26 -1.40 13.30
C SER A 13 -37.09 -2.27 13.79
N GLY A 14 -36.48 -2.99 12.86
CA GLY A 14 -35.16 -3.59 13.04
C GLY A 14 -34.15 -2.54 12.61
N SER A 15 -33.65 -1.78 13.58
CA SER A 15 -32.42 -1.02 13.43
C SER A 15 -31.27 -2.00 13.23
N ASP A 16 -31.03 -2.45 12.00
CA ASP A 16 -29.72 -3.01 11.62
C ASP A 16 -28.74 -1.85 11.48
N SER A 17 -28.38 -1.27 12.63
CA SER A 17 -27.14 -0.51 12.72
C SER A 17 -26.00 -1.53 12.61
N SER A 18 -25.45 -1.68 11.41
CA SER A 18 -24.07 -2.17 11.23
C SER A 18 -23.22 -1.49 12.31
N ALA A 19 -22.72 -2.26 13.28
CA ALA A 19 -21.96 -1.69 14.38
C ALA A 19 -20.64 -1.14 13.81
N LEU A 20 -20.63 0.13 13.43
CA LEU A 20 -19.45 0.80 12.91
C LEU A 20 -18.37 0.78 13.99
N GLN A 21 -17.20 0.25 13.63
CA GLN A 21 -16.04 0.13 14.51
C GLN A 21 -14.92 1.04 14.01
N SER A 22 -14.03 1.47 14.91
CA SER A 22 -12.80 2.18 14.53
C SER A 22 -11.75 1.25 13.93
N SER A 23 -12.01 -0.06 13.94
CA SER A 23 -11.13 -1.13 13.46
C SER A 23 -12.00 -2.26 12.90
N ILE A 24 -11.62 -2.82 11.76
CA ILE A 24 -12.29 -3.97 11.15
C ILE A 24 -11.21 -4.99 10.79
N ASP A 25 -11.37 -6.21 11.30
CA ASP A 25 -10.50 -7.36 10.99
C ASP A 25 -11.23 -8.32 10.03
N PHE A 26 -10.81 -8.31 8.77
CA PHE A 26 -11.39 -9.07 7.67
C PHE A 26 -10.95 -10.55 7.67
N SER A 27 -10.18 -10.99 8.68
CA SER A 27 -9.97 -12.43 8.92
C SER A 27 -11.22 -13.14 9.45
N THR A 28 -12.23 -12.39 9.90
CA THR A 28 -13.50 -12.92 10.40
C THR A 28 -14.67 -12.54 9.48
N PRO A 29 -15.46 -13.50 8.97
CA PRO A 29 -16.60 -13.21 8.08
C PRO A 29 -17.66 -12.29 8.70
N GLU A 30 -17.80 -12.35 10.03
CA GLU A 30 -18.73 -11.53 10.80
C GLU A 30 -18.36 -10.04 10.76
N ALA A 31 -17.07 -9.70 10.81
CA ALA A 31 -16.60 -8.32 10.73
C ALA A 31 -16.90 -7.70 9.36
N VAL A 32 -16.81 -8.47 8.27
CA VAL A 32 -17.15 -7.99 6.93
C VAL A 32 -18.64 -7.69 6.83
N ARG A 33 -19.50 -8.63 7.23
CA ARG A 33 -20.96 -8.44 7.22
C ARG A 33 -21.40 -7.27 8.11
N ALA A 34 -20.78 -7.12 9.28
CA ALA A 34 -21.08 -6.06 10.23
C ALA A 34 -20.57 -4.68 9.78
N SER A 35 -19.65 -4.60 8.82
CA SER A 35 -19.06 -3.34 8.34
C SER A 35 -19.89 -2.59 7.30
N GLY A 36 -20.92 -3.22 6.72
CA GLY A 36 -21.69 -2.65 5.61
C GLY A 36 -20.85 -2.43 4.35
N ALA A 37 -19.72 -3.14 4.21
CA ALA A 37 -18.79 -2.94 3.12
C ALA A 37 -19.41 -3.33 1.77
N PHE A 38 -19.25 -2.46 0.77
CA PHE A 38 -19.64 -2.72 -0.61
C PHE A 38 -18.41 -3.18 -1.40
N GLY A 39 -18.54 -4.14 -2.31
CA GLY A 39 -17.40 -4.61 -3.12
C GLY A 39 -16.27 -5.30 -2.35
N VAL A 40 -16.46 -5.56 -1.05
CA VAL A 40 -15.58 -6.38 -0.21
C VAL A 40 -16.33 -7.67 0.14
N TYR A 41 -15.79 -8.81 -0.28
CA TYR A 41 -16.35 -10.13 -0.04
C TYR A 41 -16.07 -10.61 1.38
N GLU A 42 -16.86 -11.57 1.87
CA GLU A 42 -16.82 -12.07 3.26
C GLU A 42 -15.47 -12.67 3.69
N ASP A 43 -14.65 -13.10 2.73
CA ASP A 43 -13.31 -13.63 2.95
C ASP A 43 -12.21 -12.54 2.88
N GLY A 44 -12.62 -11.26 2.84
CA GLY A 44 -11.76 -10.08 2.84
C GLY A 44 -11.27 -9.68 1.46
N TRP A 45 -11.63 -10.41 0.40
CA TRP A 45 -11.26 -9.99 -0.95
C TRP A 45 -11.98 -8.71 -1.35
N VAL A 46 -11.25 -7.81 -2.01
CA VAL A 46 -11.83 -6.59 -2.60
C VAL A 46 -11.96 -6.78 -4.10
N GLY A 47 -13.08 -6.34 -4.68
CA GLY A 47 -13.28 -6.27 -6.13
C GLY A 47 -12.46 -5.16 -6.78
N VAL A 48 -12.88 -4.67 -7.95
CA VAL A 48 -12.23 -3.50 -8.61
C VAL A 48 -12.34 -2.26 -7.72
N GLU A 49 -13.45 -2.16 -7.00
CA GLU A 49 -13.73 -1.13 -6.03
C GLU A 49 -14.32 -1.78 -4.78
N GLY A 50 -13.93 -1.27 -3.61
CA GLY A 50 -14.56 -1.60 -2.34
C GLY A 50 -14.77 -0.36 -1.49
N GLU A 51 -15.79 -0.38 -0.64
CA GLU A 51 -16.09 0.68 0.32
C GLU A 51 -16.13 0.10 1.72
N VAL A 52 -15.48 0.78 2.67
CA VAL A 52 -15.45 0.39 4.09
C VAL A 52 -15.68 1.64 4.93
N SER A 53 -16.61 1.59 5.89
CA SER A 53 -16.87 2.71 6.79
C SER A 53 -16.34 2.43 8.20
N LEU A 54 -15.62 3.40 8.77
CA LEU A 54 -15.05 3.35 10.12
C LEU A 54 -15.64 4.44 11.01
N ARG A 55 -15.76 4.15 12.31
CA ARG A 55 -16.16 5.14 13.31
C ARG A 55 -14.93 5.88 13.87
N ASN A 56 -14.94 7.21 13.87
CA ASN A 56 -13.83 8.04 14.35
C ASN A 56 -14.25 9.06 15.42
N THR A 57 -14.93 8.63 16.48
CA THR A 57 -15.36 9.55 17.56
C THR A 57 -14.22 10.18 18.35
N ALA A 58 -13.01 9.62 18.26
CA ALA A 58 -11.82 10.17 18.88
C ALA A 58 -11.07 11.15 17.96
N HIS A 59 -11.56 11.38 16.74
CA HIS A 59 -10.96 12.21 15.70
C HIS A 59 -9.47 11.95 15.48
N VAL A 60 -9.08 10.68 15.51
CA VAL A 60 -7.68 10.32 15.33
C VAL A 60 -7.28 10.46 13.86
N PRO A 61 -6.04 10.90 13.57
CA PRO A 61 -5.67 11.27 12.21
C PRO A 61 -4.96 10.14 11.46
N LEU A 62 -4.63 9.01 12.07
CA LEU A 62 -3.85 7.96 11.41
C LEU A 62 -4.75 6.78 11.06
N LEU A 63 -4.78 6.44 9.77
CA LEU A 63 -5.46 5.27 9.22
C LEU A 63 -4.43 4.20 8.85
N TRP A 64 -4.61 2.98 9.32
CA TRP A 64 -3.83 1.81 8.93
C TRP A 64 -4.63 0.92 8.01
N ILE A 65 -3.96 0.42 6.97
CA ILE A 65 -4.51 -0.55 6.01
C ILE A 65 -3.51 -1.70 5.90
N GLU A 66 -3.96 -2.91 6.21
CA GLU A 66 -3.22 -4.15 6.06
C GLU A 66 -3.93 -5.04 5.04
N GLY A 67 -3.15 -5.65 4.14
CA GLY A 67 -3.70 -6.52 3.12
C GLY A 67 -2.66 -7.44 2.51
N THR A 68 -3.07 -8.18 1.50
CA THR A 68 -2.22 -9.07 0.71
C THR A 68 -2.44 -8.77 -0.76
N ASN A 69 -1.36 -8.39 -1.45
CA ASN A 69 -1.31 -8.30 -2.90
C ASN A 69 -0.94 -9.68 -3.46
N VAL A 70 -1.55 -10.09 -4.56
CA VAL A 70 -1.27 -11.40 -5.18
C VAL A 70 -0.64 -11.23 -6.55
N GLU A 71 0.28 -12.16 -6.86
CA GLU A 71 0.84 -12.26 -8.19
C GLU A 71 -0.17 -12.98 -9.09
N THR A 72 -0.69 -12.27 -10.10
CA THR A 72 -1.63 -12.87 -11.06
C THR A 72 -0.92 -13.47 -12.27
N LYS A 73 0.24 -12.90 -12.62
CA LYS A 73 1.13 -13.35 -13.69
C LYS A 73 2.57 -12.99 -13.33
N ALA A 74 3.54 -13.75 -13.83
CA ALA A 74 4.94 -13.44 -13.64
C ALA A 74 5.27 -12.05 -14.21
N GLY A 75 5.79 -11.15 -13.37
CA GLY A 75 6.13 -9.79 -13.77
C GLY A 75 4.94 -8.84 -13.95
N ASP A 76 3.82 -9.13 -13.29
CA ASP A 76 2.65 -8.25 -13.23
C ASP A 76 3.02 -6.88 -12.63
N GLU A 77 2.39 -5.80 -13.11
CA GLU A 77 2.69 -4.45 -12.63
C GLU A 77 2.32 -4.28 -11.15
N SER A 78 2.99 -3.34 -10.46
CA SER A 78 2.70 -3.00 -9.06
C SER A 78 1.22 -2.65 -8.85
N LEU A 79 0.64 -3.17 -7.77
CA LEU A 79 -0.74 -2.86 -7.40
C LEU A 79 -0.82 -1.42 -6.90
N ARG A 80 -1.57 -0.57 -7.60
CA ARG A 80 -1.98 0.74 -7.09
C ARG A 80 -3.39 0.69 -6.51
N ILE A 81 -3.56 1.21 -5.30
CA ILE A 81 -4.84 1.38 -4.61
C ILE A 81 -5.04 2.88 -4.37
N ARG A 82 -6.03 3.48 -5.02
CA ARG A 82 -6.47 4.83 -4.67
C ARG A 82 -7.38 4.74 -3.46
N VAL A 83 -7.07 5.50 -2.42
CA VAL A 83 -7.87 5.60 -1.21
C VAL A 83 -8.58 6.94 -1.22
N LEU A 84 -9.90 6.92 -1.14
CA LEU A 84 -10.73 8.11 -1.20
C LEU A 84 -11.57 8.26 0.06
N VAL A 85 -11.79 9.49 0.49
CA VAL A 85 -12.76 9.87 1.53
C VAL A 85 -13.61 11.00 0.94
N ALA A 86 -14.93 10.85 0.98
CA ALA A 86 -15.86 11.82 0.39
C ALA A 86 -15.48 12.22 -1.07
N ASP A 87 -15.10 11.22 -1.87
CA ASP A 87 -14.62 11.33 -3.26
C ASP A 87 -13.30 12.10 -3.48
N ASP A 88 -12.68 12.61 -2.42
CA ASP A 88 -11.32 13.16 -2.48
C ASP A 88 -10.29 12.03 -2.39
N THR A 89 -9.30 12.02 -3.29
CA THR A 89 -8.21 11.04 -3.25
C THR A 89 -7.21 11.45 -2.18
N ILE A 90 -7.27 10.78 -1.03
CA ILE A 90 -6.42 11.11 0.13
C ILE A 90 -5.03 10.47 0.03
N GLU A 91 -4.90 9.35 -0.68
CA GLU A 91 -3.63 8.66 -0.87
C GLU A 91 -3.69 7.72 -2.08
N VAL A 92 -2.54 7.46 -2.70
CA VAL A 92 -2.38 6.38 -3.69
C VAL A 92 -1.31 5.42 -3.19
N LEU A 93 -1.74 4.26 -2.69
CA LEU A 93 -0.83 3.19 -2.26
C LEU A 93 -0.26 2.52 -3.50
N SER A 94 1.06 2.28 -3.51
CA SER A 94 1.75 1.59 -4.60
C SER A 94 2.47 0.37 -4.04
N ILE A 95 1.76 -0.75 -4.03
CA ILE A 95 2.24 -2.03 -3.52
C ILE A 95 3.07 -2.72 -4.61
N ALA A 96 4.40 -2.59 -4.48
CA ALA A 96 5.34 -3.02 -5.50
C ALA A 96 5.36 -4.54 -5.71
N SER A 97 5.30 -5.31 -4.62
CA SER A 97 5.48 -6.75 -4.63
C SER A 97 4.20 -7.51 -4.26
N PRO A 98 4.04 -8.74 -4.76
CA PRO A 98 3.13 -9.71 -4.15
C PRO A 98 3.51 -9.98 -2.69
N GLY A 99 2.54 -10.34 -1.88
CA GLY A 99 2.70 -10.61 -0.45
C GLY A 99 1.90 -9.66 0.43
N ASP A 100 2.11 -9.80 1.74
CA ASP A 100 1.47 -8.95 2.74
C ASP A 100 2.03 -7.53 2.70
N PHE A 101 1.15 -6.55 2.84
CA PHE A 101 1.49 -5.14 2.94
C PHE A 101 0.78 -4.50 4.12
N ARG A 102 1.42 -3.45 4.63
CA ARG A 102 0.85 -2.54 5.63
C ARG A 102 1.14 -1.12 5.22
N GLU A 103 0.14 -0.26 5.30
CA GLU A 103 0.22 1.14 4.90
C GLU A 103 -0.41 2.01 5.98
N SER A 104 0.13 3.23 6.12
CA SER A 104 -0.37 4.19 7.10
C SER A 104 -0.58 5.56 6.47
N ILE A 105 -1.83 6.02 6.51
CA ILE A 105 -2.29 7.24 5.84
C ILE A 105 -2.58 8.28 6.91
N LEU A 106 -1.96 9.46 6.79
CA LEU A 106 -2.31 10.59 7.64
C LEU A 106 -3.51 11.31 7.02
N LEU A 107 -4.64 11.25 7.69
CA LEU A 107 -5.84 11.96 7.31
C LEU A 107 -5.63 13.46 7.49
N SER A 108 -6.17 14.25 6.55
CA SER A 108 -6.27 15.69 6.73
C SER A 108 -7.15 16.02 7.94
N ARG A 109 -7.00 17.23 8.50
CA ARG A 109 -7.88 17.69 9.59
C ARG A 109 -9.37 17.62 9.20
N ALA A 110 -9.70 17.89 7.94
CA ALA A 110 -11.07 17.82 7.45
C ALA A 110 -11.62 16.38 7.51
N HIS A 111 -10.80 15.39 7.14
CA HIS A 111 -11.19 13.98 7.16
C HIS A 111 -11.13 13.36 8.55
N SER A 112 -10.14 13.70 9.38
CA SER A 112 -10.02 13.18 10.75
C SER A 112 -11.13 13.68 11.67
N ASN A 113 -11.72 14.84 11.40
CA ASN A 113 -12.81 15.42 12.19
C ASN A 113 -14.19 14.81 11.86
N LEU A 114 -14.29 13.92 10.87
CA LEU A 114 -15.53 13.21 10.59
C LEU A 114 -15.79 12.14 11.65
N ASP A 115 -17.01 12.04 12.18
CA ASP A 115 -17.39 10.97 13.10
C ASP A 115 -17.42 9.59 12.43
N THR A 116 -17.63 9.57 11.11
CA THR A 116 -17.61 8.38 10.27
C THR A 116 -16.79 8.65 9.03
N ILE A 117 -15.84 7.76 8.74
CA ILE A 117 -14.97 7.85 7.58
C ILE A 117 -15.34 6.70 6.64
N SER A 118 -15.98 7.03 5.53
CA SER A 118 -16.26 6.09 4.44
C SER A 118 -15.10 6.12 3.46
N LEU A 119 -14.35 5.01 3.43
CA LEU A 119 -13.17 4.80 2.60
C LEU A 119 -13.58 4.06 1.33
N ARG A 120 -13.36 4.68 0.17
CA ARG A 120 -13.42 3.98 -1.12
C ARG A 120 -12.02 3.57 -1.54
N LEU A 121 -11.85 2.29 -1.87
CA LEU A 121 -10.60 1.66 -2.29
C LEU A 121 -10.74 1.26 -3.75
N ILE A 122 -10.05 1.94 -4.65
CA ILE A 122 -10.10 1.67 -6.08
C ILE A 122 -8.78 1.02 -6.51
N SER A 123 -8.86 -0.23 -6.95
CA SER A 123 -7.70 -0.98 -7.43
C SER A 123 -7.40 -0.66 -8.90
N SER A 124 -6.12 -0.56 -9.23
CA SER A 124 -5.64 -0.43 -10.61
C SER A 124 -5.66 -1.73 -11.42
N LYS A 125 -5.72 -2.89 -10.74
CA LYS A 125 -5.78 -4.19 -11.40
C LYS A 125 -6.74 -5.14 -10.68
N SER A 126 -7.30 -6.07 -11.45
CA SER A 126 -8.16 -7.15 -10.96
C SER A 126 -7.95 -8.41 -11.79
N PHE A 127 -8.39 -9.54 -11.25
CA PHE A 127 -8.31 -10.85 -11.87
C PHE A 127 -9.55 -11.67 -11.53
N VAL A 128 -9.75 -12.75 -12.28
CA VAL A 128 -10.79 -13.74 -12.02
C VAL A 128 -10.10 -15.10 -11.90
N PRO A 129 -10.09 -15.75 -10.72
CA PRO A 129 -9.33 -16.99 -10.51
C PRO A 129 -9.63 -18.10 -11.52
N SER A 130 -10.90 -18.30 -11.87
CA SER A 130 -11.31 -19.28 -12.88
C SER A 130 -10.76 -19.00 -14.28
N LYS A 131 -10.57 -17.72 -14.65
CA LYS A 131 -9.93 -17.35 -15.93
C LYS A 131 -8.41 -17.53 -15.89
N LEU A 132 -7.81 -17.54 -14.71
CA LEU A 132 -6.39 -17.88 -14.52
C LEU A 132 -6.16 -19.39 -14.38
N GLY A 133 -7.23 -20.19 -14.27
CA GLY A 133 -7.14 -21.64 -14.03
C GLY A 133 -6.66 -22.01 -12.63
N THR A 134 -6.68 -21.09 -11.66
CA THR A 134 -6.19 -21.32 -10.29
C THR A 134 -7.25 -21.90 -9.36
N SER A 135 -8.53 -21.63 -9.61
CA SER A 135 -9.66 -22.21 -8.87
C SER A 135 -10.96 -22.13 -9.69
N LYS A 136 -12.10 -22.57 -9.12
CA LYS A 136 -13.44 -22.41 -9.72
C LYS A 136 -14.10 -21.06 -9.41
N ASP A 137 -13.42 -20.20 -8.66
CA ASP A 137 -13.95 -18.90 -8.23
C ASP A 137 -14.09 -17.95 -9.44
N ASP A 138 -15.30 -17.44 -9.65
CA ASP A 138 -15.70 -16.59 -10.77
C ASP A 138 -15.82 -15.10 -10.40
N ARG A 139 -15.54 -14.76 -9.13
CA ARG A 139 -15.53 -13.38 -8.65
C ARG A 139 -14.41 -12.57 -9.32
N ILE A 140 -14.66 -11.28 -9.50
CA ILE A 140 -13.63 -10.31 -9.85
C ILE A 140 -12.95 -9.88 -8.54
N LEU A 141 -11.68 -10.19 -8.40
CA LEU A 141 -10.85 -9.96 -7.20
C LEU A 141 -9.68 -9.04 -7.54
N SER A 142 -9.19 -8.26 -6.59
CA SER A 142 -8.03 -7.38 -6.78
C SER A 142 -6.92 -7.65 -5.76
N PHE A 143 -7.23 -7.44 -4.48
CA PHE A 143 -6.34 -7.71 -3.37
C PHE A 143 -7.17 -8.18 -2.19
N ARG A 144 -6.52 -8.81 -1.21
CA ARG A 144 -7.19 -9.22 0.01
C ARG A 144 -6.95 -8.18 1.08
N LEU A 145 -8.02 -7.55 1.57
CA LEU A 145 -7.95 -6.70 2.74
C LEU A 145 -7.94 -7.58 3.99
N ARG A 146 -7.04 -7.29 4.93
CA ARG A 146 -6.90 -8.04 6.19
C ARG A 146 -7.35 -7.22 7.38
N LYS A 147 -6.94 -5.96 7.46
CA LYS A 147 -7.31 -5.08 8.57
C LYS A 147 -7.34 -3.63 8.13
N ILE A 148 -8.31 -2.88 8.62
CA ILE A 148 -8.32 -1.42 8.55
C ILE A 148 -8.59 -0.87 9.94
N GLU A 149 -7.82 0.12 10.36
CA GLU A 149 -7.93 0.68 11.72
C GLU A 149 -7.56 2.16 11.80
N LEU A 150 -8.29 2.91 12.61
CA LEU A 150 -7.95 4.27 13.03
C LEU A 150 -7.16 4.22 14.33
N VAL A 151 -5.97 4.81 14.35
CA VAL A 151 -5.06 4.78 15.50
C VAL A 151 -4.67 6.19 15.97
N PRO A 152 -4.57 6.44 17.29
CA PRO A 152 -4.04 7.70 17.81
C PRO A 152 -2.55 7.87 17.47
N MET A 153 -2.12 9.11 17.15
CA MET A 153 -0.69 9.39 16.98
C MET A 153 0.12 9.17 18.26
N ALA A 154 -0.45 9.48 19.43
CA ALA A 154 0.25 9.42 20.73
C ALA A 154 0.41 8.01 21.31
N GLY A 155 -0.07 6.97 20.62
CA GLY A 155 0.10 5.57 20.99
C GLY A 155 0.59 4.69 19.84
N SER A 156 0.84 5.27 18.66
CA SER A 156 1.36 4.49 17.53
C SER A 156 2.86 4.22 17.77
N THR A 157 3.21 2.97 17.95
CA THR A 157 4.59 2.47 17.77
C THR A 157 5.07 2.58 16.32
N ALA A 158 4.33 3.26 15.42
CA ALA A 158 4.81 3.72 14.13
C ALA A 158 5.86 4.84 14.33
N SER A 159 7.04 4.46 14.84
CA SER A 159 8.23 5.29 14.69
C SER A 159 8.56 5.31 13.21
N PHE A 160 8.12 6.34 12.51
CA PHE A 160 8.56 6.55 11.14
C PHE A 160 10.08 6.78 11.17
N PRO A 161 10.88 5.94 10.50
CA PRO A 161 12.31 6.09 10.54
C PRO A 161 12.71 7.38 9.81
N SER A 162 13.71 8.10 10.33
CA SER A 162 14.44 9.09 9.52
C SER A 162 15.56 8.46 8.69
N SER A 163 15.81 7.16 8.92
CA SER A 163 16.79 6.33 8.22
C SER A 163 16.38 4.86 8.23
N VAL A 164 16.52 4.18 7.11
CA VAL A 164 16.36 2.73 6.97
C VAL A 164 17.69 2.14 6.51
N THR A 165 18.10 1.00 7.08
CA THR A 165 19.35 0.30 6.74
C THR A 165 19.07 -1.19 6.50
N PHE A 166 19.81 -1.80 5.57
CA PHE A 166 19.74 -3.19 5.15
C PHE A 166 21.14 -3.82 5.10
N PRO A 167 21.30 -5.14 5.34
CA PRO A 167 20.27 -6.10 5.74
C PRO A 167 19.79 -5.94 7.20
N GLY A 168 18.50 -6.25 7.47
CA GLY A 168 17.80 -6.08 8.76
C GLY A 168 16.29 -6.37 8.65
N LYS A 169 15.55 -6.51 9.77
CA LYS A 169 14.11 -6.88 9.78
C LYS A 169 13.28 -5.86 8.97
N VAL A 170 12.97 -6.20 7.73
CA VAL A 170 12.07 -5.45 6.84
C VAL A 170 11.13 -6.42 6.13
N ASP A 171 10.57 -7.38 6.88
CA ASP A 171 9.34 -8.04 6.49
C ASP A 171 8.19 -7.41 7.28
N GLY A 172 7.29 -6.74 6.58
CA GLY A 172 6.09 -6.12 7.16
C GLY A 172 6.28 -4.76 7.81
N ASP A 173 7.40 -4.06 7.61
CA ASP A 173 7.52 -2.64 7.99
C ASP A 173 6.65 -1.80 7.03
N SER A 174 5.62 -1.15 7.56
CA SER A 174 4.73 -0.30 6.77
C SER A 174 5.43 0.87 6.07
N ASN A 175 6.67 1.14 6.44
CA ASN A 175 7.46 2.24 5.91
C ASN A 175 8.29 1.85 4.70
N VAL A 176 8.38 0.57 4.34
CA VAL A 176 9.19 0.09 3.22
C VAL A 176 8.42 -0.98 2.46
N GLN A 177 8.26 -0.79 1.16
CA GLN A 177 7.68 -1.78 0.25
C GLN A 177 8.58 -1.97 -0.95
N GLY A 178 8.59 -3.18 -1.50
CA GLY A 178 9.42 -3.51 -2.65
C GLY A 178 10.91 -3.60 -2.36
N ILE A 179 11.31 -3.66 -1.08
CA ILE A 179 12.68 -4.01 -0.66
C ILE A 179 12.58 -5.19 0.29
N PHE A 180 13.19 -6.31 -0.08
CA PHE A 180 13.28 -7.51 0.73
C PHE A 180 14.21 -7.28 1.93
N SER A 181 14.11 -8.12 2.96
CA SER A 181 14.88 -8.02 4.21
C SER A 181 16.41 -8.13 4.03
N ASP A 182 16.85 -8.70 2.91
CA ASP A 182 18.25 -8.79 2.48
C ASP A 182 18.72 -7.58 1.64
N GLY A 183 17.87 -6.54 1.54
CA GLY A 183 18.14 -5.28 0.84
C GLY A 183 17.85 -5.32 -0.65
N TRP A 184 17.51 -6.47 -1.23
CA TRP A 184 17.17 -6.52 -2.65
C TRP A 184 15.87 -5.80 -2.93
N MET A 185 15.87 -4.92 -3.91
CA MET A 185 14.68 -4.20 -4.36
C MET A 185 13.98 -4.96 -5.50
N THR A 186 12.67 -4.79 -5.63
CA THR A 186 11.90 -5.18 -6.83
C THR A 186 12.04 -4.16 -7.96
N ASP A 187 11.22 -4.20 -9.00
CA ASP A 187 11.18 -3.22 -10.09
C ASP A 187 10.66 -1.83 -9.67
N SER A 188 10.13 -1.72 -8.46
CA SER A 188 9.88 -0.48 -7.74
C SER A 188 10.01 -0.73 -6.25
N ALA A 189 10.38 0.29 -5.48
CA ALA A 189 10.17 0.31 -4.05
C ALA A 189 9.54 1.62 -3.61
N THR A 190 8.89 1.61 -2.46
CA THR A 190 8.41 2.84 -1.80
C THR A 190 8.89 2.86 -0.37
N VAL A 191 9.42 4.02 0.05
CA VAL A 191 9.92 4.23 1.41
C VAL A 191 9.30 5.50 1.99
N THR A 192 8.77 5.39 3.20
CA THR A 192 8.19 6.51 3.96
C THR A 192 9.12 6.89 5.10
N LEU A 193 9.64 8.11 5.06
CA LEU A 193 10.57 8.64 6.06
C LEU A 193 9.91 9.76 6.87
N TYR A 194 10.26 9.86 8.15
CA TYR A 194 9.83 11.00 8.99
C TYR A 194 10.78 12.17 8.83
N ASN A 195 10.23 13.35 8.52
CA ASN A 195 11.00 14.58 8.38
C ASN A 195 10.43 15.78 9.16
N PRO A 196 10.17 15.68 10.48
CA PRO A 196 9.61 16.78 11.26
C PRO A 196 10.56 17.98 11.34
N ASN A 197 11.87 17.74 11.18
CA ASN A 197 12.92 18.75 11.35
C ASN A 197 13.34 19.37 10.01
N GLY A 198 12.65 19.08 8.91
CA GLY A 198 12.95 19.67 7.60
C GLY A 198 14.38 19.38 7.11
N LYS A 199 14.90 18.19 7.42
CA LYS A 199 16.17 17.67 6.87
C LYS A 199 16.12 17.80 5.35
N LYS A 200 17.17 18.40 4.78
CA LYS A 200 17.13 18.90 3.40
C LYS A 200 17.65 17.91 2.39
N THR A 201 18.40 16.91 2.84
CA THR A 201 19.09 16.00 1.93
C THR A 201 18.58 14.58 2.13
N LEU A 202 18.26 13.92 1.03
CA LEU A 202 18.03 12.48 0.99
C LEU A 202 19.30 11.81 0.47
N GLU A 203 19.82 10.84 1.22
CA GLU A 203 20.92 9.97 0.81
C GLU A 203 20.39 8.56 0.59
N ILE A 204 20.74 7.95 -0.55
CA ILE A 204 20.48 6.53 -0.84
C ILE A 204 21.81 5.86 -1.16
N ARG A 205 22.07 4.71 -0.53
CA ARG A 205 23.21 3.85 -0.81
C ARG A 205 22.75 2.48 -1.25
N GLY A 206 23.49 1.88 -2.17
CA GLY A 206 23.19 0.55 -2.65
C GLY A 206 24.19 0.07 -3.69
N THR A 207 23.88 -1.08 -4.26
CA THR A 207 24.68 -1.76 -5.26
C THR A 207 23.83 -2.16 -6.47
N VAL A 208 24.36 -1.94 -7.67
CA VAL A 208 23.85 -2.49 -8.92
C VAL A 208 24.58 -3.81 -9.20
N PRO A 209 23.88 -4.93 -9.46
CA PRO A 209 24.52 -6.18 -9.84
C PRO A 209 25.07 -6.07 -11.27
N GLY A 210 26.34 -5.68 -11.38
CA GLY A 210 27.01 -5.36 -12.65
C GLY A 210 26.99 -6.48 -13.69
N ASN A 211 26.99 -7.75 -13.26
CA ASN A 211 26.98 -8.90 -14.17
C ASN A 211 25.62 -9.16 -14.85
N VAL A 212 24.57 -8.45 -14.43
CA VAL A 212 23.21 -8.67 -14.91
C VAL A 212 22.75 -7.58 -15.89
N PHE A 213 23.18 -6.33 -15.68
CA PHE A 213 22.73 -5.18 -16.46
C PHE A 213 23.65 -4.92 -17.66
N LYS A 214 23.12 -5.09 -18.88
CA LYS A 214 23.81 -4.73 -20.13
C LYS A 214 23.57 -3.26 -20.48
N GLY A 215 24.20 -2.34 -19.75
CA GLY A 215 24.10 -0.90 -20.00
C GLY A 215 24.10 -0.06 -18.72
N PRO A 216 24.05 1.28 -18.85
CA PRO A 216 24.04 2.17 -17.71
C PRO A 216 22.77 1.92 -16.88
N ALA A 217 22.95 1.55 -15.61
CA ALA A 217 21.83 1.40 -14.70
C ALA A 217 21.38 2.79 -14.23
N THR A 218 20.07 3.04 -14.18
CA THR A 218 19.53 4.32 -13.67
C THR A 218 18.59 4.08 -12.50
N LEU A 219 18.60 4.99 -11.55
CA LEU A 219 17.66 5.05 -10.43
C LEU A 219 16.83 6.33 -10.55
N ASP A 220 15.53 6.16 -10.69
CA ASP A 220 14.55 7.25 -10.60
C ASP A 220 14.04 7.34 -9.16
N LEU A 221 14.07 8.55 -8.60
CA LEU A 221 13.39 8.91 -7.35
C LEU A 221 12.15 9.71 -7.72
N LEU A 222 11.00 9.27 -7.24
CA LEU A 222 9.72 9.93 -7.44
C LEU A 222 9.10 10.32 -6.10
N TRP A 223 8.36 11.42 -6.09
CA TRP A 223 7.52 11.85 -4.98
C TRP A 223 6.13 12.16 -5.52
N LYS A 224 5.09 11.52 -4.97
CA LYS A 224 3.72 11.60 -5.47
C LYS A 224 3.62 11.34 -6.99
N GLY A 225 4.46 10.42 -7.50
CA GLY A 225 4.55 10.09 -8.93
C GLY A 225 5.32 11.10 -9.80
N GLN A 226 5.73 12.25 -9.25
CA GLN A 226 6.57 13.22 -9.95
C GLN A 226 8.04 12.83 -9.82
N LEU A 227 8.78 12.80 -10.94
CA LEU A 227 10.23 12.56 -10.94
C LEU A 227 10.95 13.69 -10.21
N LEU A 228 11.62 13.37 -9.11
CA LEU A 228 12.50 14.28 -8.38
C LEU A 228 13.94 14.22 -8.91
N LEU A 229 14.41 13.02 -9.21
CA LEU A 229 15.77 12.77 -9.70
C LEU A 229 15.79 11.53 -10.58
N ARG A 230 16.54 11.60 -11.68
CA ARG A 230 17.01 10.44 -12.44
C ARG A 230 18.52 10.46 -12.40
N GLN A 231 19.12 9.39 -11.87
CA GLN A 231 20.57 9.30 -11.70
C GLN A 231 21.09 8.01 -12.32
N GLN A 232 22.13 8.09 -13.15
CA GLN A 232 22.90 6.91 -13.54
C GLN A 232 23.74 6.44 -12.36
N VAL A 233 23.72 5.14 -12.08
CA VAL A 233 24.37 4.47 -10.96
C VAL A 233 25.15 3.26 -11.46
N GLU A 234 26.27 2.95 -10.80
CA GLU A 234 27.18 1.86 -11.18
C GLU A 234 27.71 1.19 -9.92
N GLU A 235 28.01 -0.11 -10.02
CA GLU A 235 28.55 -0.95 -8.93
C GLU A 235 27.99 -0.56 -7.56
N ASN A 236 28.79 0.06 -6.68
CA ASN A 236 28.34 0.67 -5.44
C ASN A 236 28.03 2.15 -5.67
N PHE A 237 26.80 2.57 -5.37
CA PHE A 237 26.36 3.93 -5.59
C PHE A 237 26.00 4.64 -4.29
N ARG A 238 26.15 5.97 -4.35
CA ARG A 238 25.60 6.89 -3.37
C ARG A 238 24.91 8.04 -4.08
N VAL A 239 23.59 8.11 -3.93
CA VAL A 239 22.77 9.18 -4.48
C VAL A 239 22.49 10.21 -3.39
N HIS A 240 22.75 11.48 -3.70
CA HIS A 240 22.39 12.62 -2.87
C HIS A 240 21.37 13.47 -3.61
N LEU A 241 20.23 13.73 -2.96
CA LEU A 241 19.20 14.61 -3.48
C LEU A 241 18.93 15.73 -2.48
N LEU A 242 19.10 16.98 -2.91
CA LEU A 242 18.56 18.13 -2.20
C LEU A 242 17.05 18.18 -2.46
N LEU A 243 16.25 18.04 -1.39
CA LEU A 243 14.81 18.00 -1.48
C LEU A 243 14.24 19.40 -1.81
N PRO A 244 13.34 19.52 -2.79
CA PRO A 244 12.65 20.77 -3.08
C PRO A 244 11.85 21.28 -1.87
N GLU A 245 11.66 22.59 -1.74
CA GLU A 245 10.90 23.20 -0.63
C GLU A 245 9.47 22.67 -0.52
N THR A 246 8.84 22.31 -1.64
CA THR A 246 7.52 21.69 -1.69
C THR A 246 7.48 20.35 -0.97
N VAL A 247 8.56 19.57 -1.07
CA VAL A 247 8.72 18.27 -0.42
C VAL A 247 9.05 18.44 1.07
N LEU A 248 9.84 19.46 1.42
CA LEU A 248 10.22 19.75 2.81
C LEU A 248 9.06 20.16 3.72
N LYS A 249 7.93 20.58 3.14
CA LYS A 249 6.70 20.87 3.90
C LYS A 249 6.01 19.61 4.42
N GLU A 250 6.34 18.44 3.87
CA GLU A 250 5.77 17.17 4.29
C GLU A 250 6.51 16.63 5.53
N SER A 251 5.80 16.48 6.64
CA SER A 251 6.37 15.80 7.81
C SER A 251 6.62 14.31 7.56
N ARG A 252 5.98 13.74 6.53
CA ARG A 252 6.13 12.34 6.11
C ARG A 252 6.47 12.30 4.62
N LEU A 253 7.70 11.90 4.32
CA LEU A 253 8.21 11.83 2.97
C LEU A 253 8.05 10.41 2.42
N LYS A 254 7.02 10.17 1.61
CA LYS A 254 6.86 8.94 0.82
C LYS A 254 7.55 9.12 -0.54
N ILE A 255 8.66 8.43 -0.73
CA ILE A 255 9.43 8.41 -1.99
C ILE A 255 9.30 7.04 -2.66
N SER A 256 9.20 7.04 -3.97
CA SER A 256 9.28 5.81 -4.77
C SER A 256 10.62 5.75 -5.47
N LEU A 257 11.24 4.59 -5.43
CA LEU A 257 12.46 4.24 -6.14
C LEU A 257 12.08 3.38 -7.33
N ARG A 258 12.60 3.71 -8.52
CA ARG A 258 12.39 2.92 -9.74
C ARG A 258 13.72 2.70 -10.46
N PRO A 259 14.29 1.49 -10.40
CA PRO A 259 15.49 1.12 -11.15
C PRO A 259 15.19 1.01 -12.64
N SER A 260 16.21 1.07 -13.47
CA SER A 260 16.13 0.90 -14.94
C SER A 260 15.81 -0.53 -15.38
N GLY A 261 15.90 -1.51 -14.47
CA GLY A 261 15.49 -2.87 -14.78
C GLY A 261 15.50 -3.80 -13.57
N ALA A 262 15.00 -5.01 -13.82
CA ALA A 262 14.92 -6.09 -12.86
C ALA A 262 15.21 -7.41 -13.57
N PHE A 263 15.55 -8.43 -12.80
CA PHE A 263 15.90 -9.76 -13.26
C PHE A 263 15.38 -10.82 -12.28
N VAL A 264 15.38 -12.07 -12.71
CA VAL A 264 15.07 -13.22 -11.85
C VAL A 264 16.31 -14.11 -11.85
N PRO A 265 17.03 -14.26 -10.72
CA PRO A 265 18.28 -15.02 -10.66
C PRO A 265 18.16 -16.44 -11.24
N ALA A 266 17.06 -17.15 -10.95
CA ALA A 266 16.77 -18.47 -11.48
C ALA A 266 16.65 -18.52 -13.01
N MET A 267 16.11 -17.48 -13.64
CA MET A 267 16.02 -17.41 -15.11
C MET A 267 17.38 -17.16 -15.78
N LEU A 268 18.36 -16.66 -15.02
CA LEU A 268 19.72 -16.41 -15.48
C LEU A 268 20.69 -17.52 -15.08
N ASN A 269 20.19 -18.61 -14.48
CA ASN A 269 21.01 -19.69 -13.90
C ASN A 269 22.09 -19.20 -12.91
N ILE A 270 21.81 -18.11 -12.19
CA ILE A 270 22.72 -17.55 -11.17
C ILE A 270 22.52 -18.27 -9.83
N SER A 271 21.27 -18.53 -9.45
CA SER A 271 20.87 -19.23 -8.21
C SER A 271 19.45 -19.78 -8.34
N ASN A 272 18.96 -20.49 -7.32
CA ASN A 272 17.56 -20.94 -7.27
C ASN A 272 16.57 -19.84 -6.82
N ASP A 273 17.02 -18.59 -6.66
CA ASP A 273 16.17 -17.49 -6.24
C ASP A 273 15.20 -17.09 -7.36
N THR A 274 13.91 -17.24 -7.08
CA THR A 274 12.81 -16.99 -8.02
C THR A 274 12.25 -15.56 -7.91
N ARG A 275 12.75 -14.75 -6.97
CA ARG A 275 12.29 -13.37 -6.80
C ARG A 275 12.69 -12.51 -7.99
N ARG A 276 11.87 -11.51 -8.29
CA ARG A 276 12.20 -10.44 -9.24
C ARG A 276 12.99 -9.36 -8.52
N LEU A 277 14.29 -9.30 -8.78
CA LEU A 277 15.26 -8.43 -8.09
C LEU A 277 15.77 -7.32 -9.01
N SER A 278 16.25 -6.21 -8.44
CA SER A 278 16.87 -5.11 -9.17
C SER A 278 18.19 -4.66 -8.54
N PHE A 279 18.22 -3.54 -7.84
CA PHE A 279 19.37 -3.05 -7.08
C PHE A 279 19.28 -3.55 -5.65
N GLN A 280 20.42 -3.72 -4.99
CA GLN A 280 20.47 -4.01 -3.57
C GLN A 280 20.63 -2.68 -2.82
N ILE A 281 19.63 -2.26 -2.06
CA ILE A 281 19.67 -1.04 -1.26
C ILE A 281 20.32 -1.35 0.08
N GLU A 282 21.31 -0.55 0.46
CA GLU A 282 21.97 -0.64 1.76
C GLU A 282 21.32 0.31 2.77
N SER A 283 21.01 1.54 2.36
CA SER A 283 20.37 2.50 3.26
C SER A 283 19.68 3.63 2.53
N ILE A 284 18.67 4.20 3.17
CA ILE A 284 17.95 5.40 2.75
C ILE A 284 17.83 6.30 3.97
N THR A 285 18.41 7.50 3.92
CA THR A 285 18.56 8.37 5.09
C THR A 285 18.25 9.83 4.77
N LEU A 286 17.47 10.48 5.63
CA LEU A 286 17.35 11.94 5.64
C LEU A 286 18.47 12.56 6.48
N LYS A 287 19.12 13.57 5.90
CA LYS A 287 20.21 14.36 6.49
C LYS A 287 19.83 15.84 6.56
#